data_AF-A0A176RV87-F1
#
_entry.id   AF-A0A176RV87-F1
#
_cell.length_a   1.000
_cell.length_b   1.000
_cell.length_c   1.000
_cell.angle_alpha   90.00
_cell.angle_beta   90.00
_cell.angle_gamma   90.00
#
_symmetry.space_group_name_H-M   'P 1'
#
loop_
_entity.id
_entity.type
_entity.pdbx_description
1 polymer ?
#
loop_
_entity_poly.entity_id
_entity_poly.type
_entity_poly.pdbx_seq_one_letter_code
_entity_poly.pdbx_strand_id
1 'polypeptide(L)'
;MNEPQKIIILGTRVFAEEVADLLSECEGYELGLFCENWERARCDQTLLERPIVWVDDLARYAKTHKALCAIYTTKRSLFTEQVENMGFQFASLQHPTCRVSPTCKIGAGTILSVGSIVASHTSLGRHV
;
A
#
# COMPACT_ATOMS: atom_id res chain seq x y z
N MET A 1 -20.62 12.41 1.35
CA MET A 1 -19.61 11.36 1.59
C MET A 1 -18.56 11.54 0.50
N ASN A 2 -17.28 11.67 0.84
CA ASN A 2 -16.22 11.76 -0.17
C ASN A 2 -16.05 10.39 -0.85
N GLU A 3 -15.66 10.37 -2.13
CA GLU A 3 -15.29 9.13 -2.82
C GLU A 3 -14.09 8.47 -2.11
N PRO A 4 -14.04 7.12 -2.05
CA PRO A 4 -12.92 6.42 -1.42
C PRO A 4 -11.63 6.66 -2.19
N GLN A 5 -10.52 6.77 -1.47
CA GLN A 5 -9.19 6.90 -2.05
C GLN A 5 -8.78 5.58 -2.70
N LYS A 6 -8.56 5.60 -4.01
CA LYS A 6 -8.06 4.43 -4.74
C LYS A 6 -6.61 4.13 -4.36
N ILE A 7 -6.34 2.86 -4.11
CA ILE A 7 -5.03 2.35 -3.69
C ILE A 7 -4.46 1.40 -4.76
N ILE A 8 -3.18 1.60 -5.04
CA ILE A 8 -2.34 0.65 -5.77
C ILE A 8 -1.50 -0.14 -4.77
N ILE A 9 -1.62 -1.45 -4.79
CA ILE A 9 -0.76 -2.32 -3.98
C ILE A 9 0.48 -2.68 -4.82
N LEU A 10 1.65 -2.32 -4.30
CA LEU A 10 2.95 -2.64 -4.90
C LEU A 10 3.35 -4.05 -4.47
N GLY A 11 3.34 -4.99 -5.42
CA GLY A 11 3.49 -6.41 -5.16
C GLY A 11 2.27 -7.19 -5.62
N THR A 12 2.49 -8.47 -5.93
CA THR A 12 1.49 -9.34 -6.58
C THR A 12 1.41 -10.72 -5.92
N ARG A 13 2.23 -11.01 -4.92
CA ARG A 13 2.29 -12.32 -4.25
C ARG A 13 1.34 -12.34 -3.04
N VAL A 14 1.34 -13.43 -2.27
CA VAL A 14 0.46 -13.66 -1.11
C VAL A 14 0.37 -12.45 -0.17
N PHE A 15 1.47 -11.73 0.08
CA PHE A 15 1.40 -10.53 0.93
C PHE A 15 0.54 -9.40 0.35
N ALA A 16 0.49 -9.27 -0.98
CA ALA A 16 -0.40 -8.31 -1.64
C ALA A 16 -1.87 -8.69 -1.44
N GLU A 17 -2.19 -9.99 -1.39
CA GLU A 17 -3.53 -10.48 -1.05
C GLU A 17 -3.88 -10.16 0.41
N GLU A 18 -2.95 -10.40 1.35
CA GLU A 18 -3.11 -10.04 2.77
C GLU A 18 -3.33 -8.53 2.97
N VAL A 19 -2.55 -7.69 2.28
CA VAL A 19 -2.72 -6.24 2.34
C VAL A 19 -4.03 -5.79 1.70
N ALA A 20 -4.48 -6.47 0.64
CA ALA A 20 -5.78 -6.21 0.01
C ALA A 20 -6.96 -6.59 0.92
N ASP A 21 -6.86 -7.71 1.62
CA ASP A 21 -7.82 -8.15 2.63
C ASP A 21 -7.92 -7.11 3.75
N LEU A 22 -6.78 -6.71 4.31
CA LEU A 22 -6.69 -5.67 5.35
C LEU A 22 -7.24 -4.31 4.87
N LEU A 23 -6.99 -3.95 3.61
CA LEU A 23 -7.53 -2.73 3.00
C LEU A 23 -9.05 -2.76 2.94
N SER A 24 -9.64 -3.93 2.66
CA SER A 24 -11.09 -4.08 2.50
C SER A 24 -11.87 -3.82 3.80
N GLU A 25 -11.22 -4.00 4.95
CA GLU A 25 -11.77 -3.70 6.28
C GLU A 25 -11.59 -2.22 6.69
N CYS A 26 -10.86 -1.43 5.91
CA CYS A 26 -10.58 -0.02 6.22
C CYS A 26 -11.49 0.93 5.44
N GLU A 27 -12.22 1.78 6.15
CA GLU A 27 -13.08 2.80 5.52
C GLU A 27 -12.27 3.85 4.73
N GLY A 28 -12.88 4.39 3.67
CA GLY A 28 -12.31 5.48 2.88
C GLY A 28 -11.23 5.06 1.88
N TYR A 29 -10.98 3.76 1.71
CA TYR A 29 -10.07 3.22 0.71
C TYR A 29 -10.77 2.25 -0.25
N GLU A 30 -10.25 2.15 -1.47
CA GLU A 30 -10.70 1.20 -2.47
C GLU A 30 -9.49 0.58 -3.17
N LEU A 31 -9.46 -0.74 -3.34
CA LEU A 31 -8.43 -1.40 -4.14
C LEU A 31 -8.64 -1.12 -5.64
N GLY A 32 -7.69 -0.38 -6.23
CA GLY A 32 -7.70 -0.07 -7.66
C GLY A 32 -7.03 -1.14 -8.51
N LEU A 33 -5.74 -1.43 -8.25
CA LEU A 33 -4.94 -2.38 -9.04
C LEU A 33 -3.70 -2.84 -8.27
N PHE A 34 -3.02 -3.85 -8.80
CA PHE A 34 -1.72 -4.33 -8.32
C PHE A 34 -0.60 -3.90 -9.25
N CYS A 35 0.61 -3.69 -8.70
CA CYS A 35 1.79 -3.39 -9.49
C CYS A 35 2.83 -4.51 -9.40
N GLU A 36 3.38 -4.87 -10.56
CA GLU A 36 4.48 -5.81 -10.73
C GLU A 36 5.74 -5.09 -11.24
N ASN A 37 6.93 -5.52 -10.78
CA ASN A 37 8.21 -4.97 -11.23
C ASN A 37 9.31 -6.02 -11.46
N TRP A 38 9.01 -7.31 -11.27
CA TRP A 38 9.97 -8.39 -11.37
C TRP A 38 9.58 -9.42 -12.45
N GLU A 39 8.35 -9.92 -12.44
CA GLU A 39 7.91 -10.98 -13.36
C GLU A 39 6.84 -10.49 -14.34
N ARG A 40 7.25 -10.07 -15.54
CA ARG A 40 6.35 -9.43 -16.53
C ARG A 40 5.12 -10.26 -16.89
N ALA A 41 5.26 -11.59 -16.94
CA ALA A 41 4.17 -12.52 -17.26
C ALA A 41 2.99 -12.44 -16.27
N ARG A 42 3.19 -11.87 -15.06
CA ARG A 42 2.09 -11.65 -14.13
C ARG A 42 1.12 -10.57 -14.58
N CYS A 43 1.55 -9.64 -15.43
CA CYS A 43 0.67 -8.63 -16.00
C CYS A 43 -0.38 -9.20 -16.97
N ASP A 44 -0.22 -10.47 -17.40
CA ASP A 44 -1.20 -11.18 -18.23
C ASP A 44 -2.35 -11.80 -17.39
N GLN A 45 -2.31 -11.59 -16.07
CA GLN A 45 -3.27 -12.14 -15.10
C GLN A 45 -3.96 -11.03 -14.31
N THR A 46 -5.00 -11.42 -13.59
CA THR A 46 -5.61 -10.61 -12.53
C THR A 46 -5.29 -11.19 -11.17
N LEU A 47 -5.23 -10.33 -10.15
CA LEU A 47 -5.18 -10.75 -8.74
C LEU A 47 -6.42 -10.17 -8.05
N LEU A 48 -7.18 -11.00 -7.33
CA LEU A 48 -8.44 -10.59 -6.67
C LEU A 48 -9.36 -9.79 -7.60
N GLU A 49 -9.53 -10.24 -8.85
CA GLU A 49 -10.35 -9.58 -9.88
C GLU A 49 -9.92 -8.13 -10.18
N ARG A 50 -8.66 -7.79 -9.92
CA ARG A 50 -8.06 -6.49 -10.25
C ARG A 50 -6.89 -6.68 -11.21
N PRO A 51 -6.64 -5.70 -12.10
CA PRO A 51 -5.56 -5.79 -13.06
C PRO A 51 -4.20 -5.73 -12.35
N ILE A 52 -3.22 -6.43 -12.92
CA ILE A 52 -1.82 -6.31 -12.56
C ILE A 52 -1.14 -5.45 -13.63
N VAL A 53 -0.61 -4.29 -13.24
CA VAL A 53 0.04 -3.34 -14.15
C VAL A 53 1.56 -3.39 -13.93
N TRP A 54 2.32 -3.27 -15.01
CA TRP A 54 3.77 -3.16 -14.91
C TRP A 54 4.18 -1.78 -14.37
N VAL A 55 5.23 -1.72 -13.56
CA VAL A 55 5.69 -0.50 -12.90
C VAL A 55 5.85 0.70 -13.84
N ASP A 56 6.40 0.52 -15.03
CA ASP A 56 6.63 1.64 -15.98
C ASP A 56 5.32 2.29 -16.47
N ASP A 57 4.21 1.55 -16.41
CA ASP A 57 2.90 2.00 -16.82
C ASP A 57 2.10 2.64 -15.66
N LEU A 58 2.70 2.81 -14.47
CA LEU A 58 2.02 3.34 -13.29
C LEU A 58 1.85 4.87 -13.30
N ALA A 59 2.77 5.63 -13.90
CA ALA A 59 2.83 7.09 -13.73
C ALA A 59 1.50 7.81 -14.03
N ARG A 60 0.69 7.26 -14.96
CA ARG A 60 -0.66 7.77 -15.30
C ARG A 60 -1.66 7.77 -14.14
N TYR A 61 -1.42 6.98 -13.09
CA TYR A 61 -2.30 6.87 -11.91
C TYR A 61 -1.86 7.76 -10.74
N ALA A 62 -0.68 8.39 -10.80
CA ALA A 62 -0.10 9.13 -9.67
C ALA A 62 -1.00 10.28 -9.16
N LYS A 63 -1.84 10.85 -10.03
CA LYS A 63 -2.78 11.93 -9.66
C LYS A 63 -4.08 11.45 -9.02
N THR A 64 -4.42 10.18 -9.19
CA THR A 64 -5.74 9.63 -8.81
C THR A 64 -5.64 8.53 -7.75
N HIS A 65 -4.49 7.88 -7.62
CA HIS A 65 -4.26 6.78 -6.71
C HIS A 65 -3.13 7.08 -5.72
N LYS A 66 -3.19 6.47 -4.54
CA LYS A 66 -2.06 6.37 -3.62
C LYS A 66 -1.48 4.96 -3.64
N ALA A 67 -0.22 4.81 -3.25
CA ALA A 67 0.44 3.52 -3.19
C ALA A 67 0.50 2.94 -1.77
N LEU A 68 0.50 1.61 -1.66
CA LEU A 68 0.85 0.83 -0.47
C LEU A 68 1.84 -0.25 -0.87
N CYS A 69 2.89 -0.46 -0.07
CA CYS A 69 3.94 -1.43 -0.38
C CYS A 69 3.68 -2.78 0.28
N ALA A 70 3.35 -3.82 -0.51
CA ALA A 70 3.14 -5.19 -0.05
C ALA A 70 4.31 -6.08 -0.48
N ILE A 71 5.53 -5.73 -0.03
CA ILE A 71 6.75 -6.50 -0.27
C ILE A 71 7.50 -6.74 1.06
N TYR A 72 7.73 -8.01 1.41
CA TYR A 72 8.38 -8.41 2.65
C TYR A 72 9.89 -8.13 2.73
N THR A 73 10.58 -8.01 1.60
CA THR A 73 12.05 -7.82 1.63
C THR A 73 12.45 -6.48 2.23
N THR A 74 13.58 -6.45 2.94
CA THR A 74 14.24 -5.21 3.39
C THR A 74 14.72 -4.36 2.22
N LYS A 75 14.84 -4.93 1.02
CA LYS A 75 15.18 -4.22 -0.23
C LYS A 75 13.98 -3.53 -0.89
N ARG A 76 12.81 -3.47 -0.22
CA ARG A 76 11.61 -2.80 -0.75
C ARG A 76 11.81 -1.31 -1.04
N SER A 77 12.80 -0.66 -0.40
CA SER A 77 13.09 0.76 -0.57
C SER A 77 13.33 1.15 -2.03
N LEU A 78 14.05 0.33 -2.80
CA LEU A 78 14.31 0.59 -4.22
C LEU A 78 13.00 0.72 -5.02
N PHE A 79 12.02 -0.13 -4.72
CA PHE A 79 10.75 -0.11 -5.43
C PHE A 79 9.85 1.04 -4.95
N THR A 80 9.81 1.31 -3.64
CA THR A 80 9.04 2.44 -3.11
C THR A 80 9.60 3.77 -3.60
N GLU A 81 10.93 3.92 -3.65
CA GLU A 81 11.59 5.11 -4.20
C GLU A 81 11.33 5.27 -5.69
N GLN A 82 11.39 4.17 -6.46
CA GLN A 82 11.04 4.19 -7.88
C GLN A 82 9.61 4.72 -8.09
N VAL A 83 8.64 4.24 -7.32
CA VAL A 83 7.24 4.66 -7.43
C VAL A 83 7.03 6.08 -6.91
N GLU A 84 7.72 6.48 -5.84
CA GLU A 84 7.70 7.87 -5.35
C GLU A 84 8.24 8.85 -6.40
N ASN A 85 9.33 8.49 -7.10
CA ASN A 85 9.90 9.28 -8.19
C ASN A 85 8.96 9.41 -9.41
N MET A 86 7.94 8.55 -9.53
CA MET A 86 6.86 8.70 -10.51
C MET A 86 5.77 9.69 -10.06
N GLY A 87 5.91 10.30 -8.89
CA GLY A 87 5.00 11.31 -8.34
C GLY A 87 3.90 10.76 -7.44
N PHE A 88 3.97 9.49 -7.04
CA PHE A 88 2.98 8.89 -6.14
C PHE A 88 3.13 9.38 -4.71
N GLN A 89 1.99 9.58 -4.06
CA GLN A 89 1.91 9.63 -2.60
C GLN A 89 1.61 8.23 -2.06
N PHE A 90 2.15 7.92 -0.88
CA PHE A 90 1.83 6.68 -0.17
C PHE A 90 0.75 6.90 0.88
N ALA A 91 -0.25 6.02 0.89
CA ALA A 91 -1.22 5.96 1.98
C ALA A 91 -0.58 5.28 3.19
N SER A 92 -1.12 5.49 4.38
CA SER A 92 -0.82 4.66 5.54
C SER A 92 -2.10 3.96 5.96
N LEU A 93 -2.03 2.65 6.11
CA LEU A 93 -3.17 1.81 6.43
C LEU A 93 -3.18 1.57 7.93
N GLN A 94 -4.27 1.94 8.60
CA GLN A 94 -4.46 1.70 10.03
C GLN A 94 -5.76 0.93 10.20
N HIS A 95 -5.67 -0.35 10.53
CA HIS A 95 -6.85 -1.18 10.71
C HIS A 95 -7.77 -0.63 11.82
N PRO A 96 -9.11 -0.67 11.71
CA PRO A 96 -10.01 -0.14 12.73
C PRO A 96 -9.80 -0.71 14.14
N THR A 97 -9.28 -1.94 14.25
CA THR A 97 -8.98 -2.58 15.54
C THR A 97 -7.58 -2.29 16.08
N CYS A 98 -6.73 -1.56 15.34
CA CYS A 98 -5.43 -1.15 15.86
C CYS A 98 -5.59 -0.03 16.90
N ARG A 99 -4.70 0.00 17.89
CA ARG A 99 -4.65 1.05 18.91
C ARG A 99 -3.36 1.84 18.75
N VAL A 100 -3.49 3.07 18.28
CA VAL A 100 -2.36 4.00 18.13
C VAL A 100 -2.52 5.14 19.14
N SER A 101 -1.50 5.39 19.97
CA SER A 101 -1.51 6.56 20.84
C SER A 101 -1.54 7.85 20.00
N PRO A 102 -2.32 8.87 20.38
CA PRO A 102 -2.37 10.14 19.64
C PRO A 102 -1.05 10.92 19.67
N THR A 103 -0.09 10.53 20.52
CA THR A 103 1.25 11.14 20.55
C THR A 103 2.25 10.46 19.61
N CYS A 104 1.83 9.44 18.86
CA CYS A 104 2.66 8.76 17.89
C CYS A 104 2.85 9.58 16.61
N LYS A 105 3.97 9.32 15.92
CA LYS A 105 4.20 9.76 14.54
C LYS A 105 4.23 8.54 13.64
N ILE A 106 3.38 8.53 12.61
CA ILE A 106 3.27 7.43 11.66
C ILE A 106 3.77 7.91 10.29
N GLY A 107 4.79 7.26 9.76
CA GLY A 107 5.32 7.54 8.44
C GLY A 107 4.35 7.16 7.31
N ALA A 108 4.56 7.75 6.14
CA ALA A 108 3.81 7.37 4.94
C ALA A 108 4.13 5.92 4.53
N GLY A 109 3.14 5.21 3.99
CA GLY A 109 3.32 3.82 3.56
C GLY A 109 3.31 2.79 4.69
N THR A 110 3.08 3.20 5.93
CA THR A 110 3.00 2.29 7.08
C THR A 110 1.72 1.48 7.08
N ILE A 111 1.81 0.20 7.41
CA ILE A 111 0.67 -0.71 7.53
C ILE A 111 0.56 -1.20 8.98
N LEU A 112 -0.49 -0.79 9.68
CA LEU A 112 -0.81 -1.27 11.03
C LEU A 112 -1.95 -2.29 10.93
N SER A 113 -1.59 -3.57 11.10
CA SER A 113 -2.51 -4.69 10.98
C SER A 113 -3.48 -4.80 12.16
N VAL A 114 -4.44 -5.71 12.02
CA VAL A 114 -5.45 -6.08 13.04
C VAL A 114 -4.80 -6.24 14.42
N GLY A 115 -5.35 -5.55 15.42
CA GLY A 115 -4.91 -5.68 16.82
C GLY A 115 -3.53 -5.10 17.14
N SER A 116 -2.87 -4.40 16.20
CA SER A 116 -1.58 -3.75 16.47
C SER A 116 -1.71 -2.67 17.54
N ILE A 117 -0.75 -2.58 18.46
CA ILE A 117 -0.70 -1.55 19.51
C ILE A 117 0.58 -0.73 19.38
N VAL A 118 0.45 0.58 19.19
CA VAL A 118 1.56 1.53 19.13
C VAL A 118 1.47 2.48 20.33
N ALA A 119 2.40 2.31 21.28
CA ALA A 119 2.44 3.04 22.54
C ALA A 119 2.84 4.51 22.39
N SER A 120 2.58 5.31 23.43
CA SER A 120 2.82 6.77 23.42
C SER A 120 4.25 7.14 23.03
N HIS A 121 4.39 8.26 22.31
CA HIS A 121 5.66 8.83 21.86
C HIS A 121 6.49 7.93 20.92
N THR A 122 5.90 6.89 20.35
CA THR A 122 6.55 6.07 19.32
C THR A 122 6.62 6.82 17.98
N SER A 123 7.73 6.69 17.27
CA SER A 123 7.88 7.18 15.90
C SER A 123 8.13 5.99 14.96
N LEU A 124 7.17 5.73 14.07
CA LEU A 124 7.33 4.76 12.98
C LEU A 124 7.78 5.49 11.72
N GLY A 125 8.85 4.95 11.10
CA GLY A 125 9.37 5.46 9.84
C GLY A 125 8.42 5.20 8.66
N ARG A 126 8.87 5.57 7.46
CA ARG A 126 8.13 5.30 6.22
C ARG A 126 8.17 3.82 5.87
N HIS A 127 7.09 3.30 5.27
CA HIS A 127 6.98 1.92 4.80
C HIS A 127 7.25 0.86 5.88
N VAL A 128 6.82 1.12 7.12
CA VAL A 128 6.89 0.20 8.26
C VAL A 128 5.73 -0.78 8.23
#